data_AF-A0A9C8GNN9-F1
#
_entry.id   AF-A0A9C8GNN9-F1
#
_cell.length_a   1.000
_cell.length_b   1.000
_cell.length_c   1.000
_cell.angle_alpha   90.00
_cell.angle_beta   90.00
_cell.angle_gamma   90.00
#
_symmetry.space_group_name_H-M   'P 1'
#
loop_
_entity.id
_entity.type
_entity.pdbx_description
1 polymer ?
#
loop_
_entity_poly.entity_id
_entity_poly.type
_entity_poly.pdbx_seq_one_letter_code
_entity_poly.pdbx_strand_id
1 'polypeptide(L)'
;MIVTPHHTRDERTLAALAKRTEKPAYVGLMGGRRRTAQTFERARQAGVPEHFLQQIHNPIGLAIGAESPREIAVSILAEIVQCMKSEER
;
A
#
# COMPACT_ATOMS: atom_id res chain seq x y z
N MET A 1 -1.32 6.36 -1.77
CA MET A 1 -2.32 5.32 -1.47
C MET A 1 -2.90 4.79 -2.78
N ILE A 2 -2.96 3.47 -2.96
CA ILE A 2 -3.59 2.82 -4.13
C ILE A 2 -5.02 2.43 -3.74
N VAL A 3 -5.99 3.15 -4.32
CA VAL A 3 -7.42 2.82 -4.27
C VAL A 3 -7.91 2.87 -5.71
N THR A 4 -8.30 1.72 -6.26
CA THR A 4 -8.83 1.65 -7.63
C THR A 4 -10.26 1.09 -7.62
N PRO A 5 -11.19 1.65 -8.42
CA PRO A 5 -12.49 1.03 -8.62
C PRO A 5 -12.31 -0.40 -9.15
N HIS A 6 -13.02 -1.35 -8.53
CA HIS A 6 -12.98 -2.78 -8.86
C HIS A 6 -11.61 -3.47 -8.67
N HIS A 7 -10.55 -2.80 -8.20
CA HIS A 7 -9.25 -3.41 -7.86
C HIS A 7 -8.61 -4.24 -8.99
N THR A 8 -8.97 -3.96 -10.25
CA THR A 8 -8.65 -4.86 -11.36
C THR A 8 -7.22 -4.70 -11.89
N ARG A 9 -6.48 -3.68 -11.41
CA ARG A 9 -5.19 -3.27 -11.99
C ARG A 9 -4.17 -2.77 -10.97
N ASP A 10 -4.33 -3.09 -9.68
CA ASP A 10 -3.43 -2.62 -8.63
C ASP A 10 -1.98 -3.08 -8.88
N GLU A 11 -1.79 -4.27 -9.47
CA GLU A 11 -0.48 -4.80 -9.86
C GLU A 11 0.24 -3.93 -10.90
N ARG A 12 -0.51 -3.28 -11.81
CA ARG A 12 0.08 -2.39 -12.82
C ARG A 12 0.58 -1.11 -12.19
N THR A 13 -0.14 -0.58 -11.22
CA THR A 13 0.30 0.59 -10.44
C THR A 13 1.55 0.25 -9.64
N LEU A 14 1.61 -0.93 -9.00
CA LEU A 14 2.82 -1.40 -8.32
C LEU A 14 4.00 -1.55 -9.28
N ALA A 15 3.79 -2.11 -10.47
CA ALA A 15 4.82 -2.23 -11.49
C ALA A 15 5.32 -0.87 -12.01
N ALA A 16 4.43 0.10 -12.16
CA ALA A 16 4.83 1.45 -12.54
C ALA A 16 5.65 2.13 -11.43
N LEU A 17 5.24 2.02 -10.17
CA LEU A 17 5.96 2.60 -9.03
C LEU A 17 7.33 1.94 -8.79
N ALA A 18 7.43 0.63 -8.98
CA ALA A 18 8.68 -0.11 -8.86
C ALA A 18 9.77 0.41 -9.81
N LYS A 19 9.38 0.93 -10.98
CA LYS A 19 10.28 1.46 -12.01
C LYS A 19 10.69 2.93 -11.82
N ARG A 20 10.05 3.66 -10.91
CA ARG A 20 10.40 5.08 -10.67
C ARG A 20 11.73 5.20 -9.93
N THR A 21 12.53 6.17 -10.31
CA THR A 21 13.76 6.57 -9.60
C THR A 21 13.42 7.18 -8.23
N GLU A 22 12.47 8.11 -8.20
CA GLU A 22 11.94 8.68 -6.97
C GLU A 22 10.90 7.75 -6.36
N LYS A 23 11.17 7.27 -5.15
CA LYS A 23 10.23 6.46 -4.38
C LYS A 23 9.34 7.39 -3.54
N PRO A 24 8.02 7.15 -3.50
CA PRO A 24 7.15 7.83 -2.56
C PRO A 24 7.52 7.43 -1.12
N ALA A 25 7.45 8.38 -0.19
CA ALA A 25 7.64 8.13 1.25
C ALA A 25 6.62 7.14 1.84
N TYR A 26 5.52 6.87 1.12
CA TYR A 26 4.49 5.95 1.57
C TYR A 26 3.71 5.34 0.40
N VAL A 27 3.55 4.01 0.44
CA VAL A 27 2.62 3.29 -0.44
C VAL A 27 1.79 2.32 0.37
N GLY A 28 0.52 2.66 0.56
CA GLY A 28 -0.49 1.76 1.12
C GLY A 28 -1.40 1.19 0.05
N LEU A 29 -1.75 -0.09 0.20
CA LEU A 29 -2.70 -0.81 -0.66
C LEU A 29 -3.97 -1.13 0.12
N MET A 30 -5.11 -0.64 -0.37
CA MET A 30 -6.40 -0.92 0.23
C MET A 30 -6.97 -2.25 -0.30
N GLY A 31 -7.20 -3.20 0.60
CA GLY A 31 -7.80 -4.49 0.27
C GLY A 31 -7.70 -5.48 1.43
N GLY A 32 -8.62 -6.44 1.50
CA GLY A 32 -8.53 -7.53 2.47
C GLY A 32 -7.34 -8.45 2.20
N ARG A 33 -6.84 -9.15 3.22
CA ARG A 33 -5.63 -10.00 3.16
C ARG A 33 -5.56 -10.90 1.92
N ARG A 34 -6.65 -11.62 1.63
CA ARG A 34 -6.74 -12.52 0.46
C ARG A 34 -6.55 -11.79 -0.87
N ARG A 35 -7.13 -10.60 -1.00
CA ARG A 35 -7.06 -9.80 -2.23
C ARG A 35 -5.65 -9.27 -2.42
N THR A 36 -5.05 -8.74 -1.36
CA THR A 36 -3.69 -8.23 -1.43
C THR A 36 -2.69 -9.31 -1.80
N ALA A 37 -2.83 -10.52 -1.25
CA ALA A 37 -2.02 -11.66 -1.67
C ALA A 37 -2.10 -11.91 -3.18
N GLN A 38 -3.31 -11.91 -3.75
CA GLN A 38 -3.50 -12.06 -5.21
C GLN A 38 -2.88 -10.91 -6.01
N THR A 39 -3.00 -9.67 -5.54
CA THR A 39 -2.35 -8.51 -6.17
C THR A 39 -0.83 -8.65 -6.14
N PHE A 40 -0.25 -9.10 -5.03
CA PHE A 40 1.20 -9.31 -4.92
C PHE A 40 1.69 -10.42 -5.84
N GLU A 41 0.95 -11.54 -5.94
CA GLU A 41 1.29 -12.59 -6.91
C GLU A 41 1.31 -12.07 -8.35
N ARG A 42 0.29 -11.30 -8.75
CA ARG A 42 0.25 -10.69 -10.09
C ARG A 42 1.36 -9.67 -10.29
N ALA A 43 1.70 -8.90 -9.25
CA ALA A 43 2.79 -7.93 -9.30
C ALA A 43 4.14 -8.64 -9.49
N ARG A 44 4.39 -9.76 -8.80
CA ARG A 44 5.59 -10.59 -9.00
C ARG A 44 5.67 -11.10 -10.43
N GLN A 45 4.56 -11.63 -10.97
CA GLN A 45 4.48 -12.05 -12.38
C GLN A 45 4.76 -10.92 -13.36
N ALA A 46 4.41 -9.68 -12.99
CA ALA A 46 4.70 -8.47 -13.77
C ALA A 46 6.14 -7.92 -13.57
N GLY A 47 7.00 -8.63 -12.81
CA GLY A 47 8.40 -8.26 -12.58
C GLY A 47 8.61 -7.24 -11.47
N VAL A 48 7.65 -7.07 -10.56
CA VAL A 48 7.84 -6.22 -9.37
C VAL A 48 8.80 -6.90 -8.40
N PRO A 49 9.90 -6.25 -7.99
CA PRO A 49 10.84 -6.83 -7.04
C PRO A 49 10.22 -7.07 -5.66
N GLU A 50 10.63 -8.15 -4.99
CA GLU A 50 10.10 -8.50 -3.66
C GLU A 50 10.41 -7.41 -2.61
N HIS A 51 11.59 -6.80 -2.67
CA HIS A 51 11.96 -5.71 -1.76
C HIS A 51 11.01 -4.51 -1.87
N PHE A 52 10.45 -4.26 -3.05
CA PHE A 52 9.47 -3.19 -3.25
C PHE A 52 8.11 -3.59 -2.68
N LEU A 53 7.70 -4.85 -2.84
CA LEU A 53 6.45 -5.36 -2.28
C LEU A 53 6.46 -5.36 -0.74
N GLN A 54 7.62 -5.62 -0.12
CA GLN A 54 7.80 -5.56 1.33
C GLN A 54 7.64 -4.14 1.91
N GLN A 55 7.83 -3.10 1.09
CA GLN A 55 7.62 -1.71 1.49
C GLN A 55 6.15 -1.27 1.39
N ILE A 56 5.25 -2.11 0.87
CA ILE A 56 3.85 -1.78 0.72
C ILE A 56 3.09 -2.03 2.01
N HIS A 57 2.47 -0.98 2.55
CA HIS A 57 1.61 -1.06 3.72
C HIS A 57 0.31 -1.78 3.39
N ASN A 58 0.11 -2.95 4.00
CA ASN A 58 -1.11 -3.74 3.88
C ASN A 58 -1.31 -4.68 5.08
N PRO A 59 -2.49 -4.67 5.75
CA PRO A 59 -3.60 -3.74 5.54
C PRO A 59 -3.16 -2.30 5.79
N ILE A 60 -3.72 -1.38 5.01
CA ILE A 60 -3.39 0.04 5.12
C ILE A 60 -3.97 0.64 6.42
N GLY A 61 -3.20 1.48 7.09
CA GLY A 61 -3.60 2.18 8.30
C GLY A 61 -3.27 1.45 9.61
N LEU A 62 -3.16 2.23 10.69
CA LEU A 62 -2.86 1.71 12.02
C LEU A 62 -3.99 0.83 12.58
N ALA A 63 -3.64 -0.17 13.38
CA ALA A 63 -4.59 -1.10 14.01
C ALA A 63 -5.34 -0.45 15.19
N ILE A 64 -6.26 0.48 14.90
CA ILE A 64 -7.05 1.22 15.89
C ILE A 64 -8.46 0.65 16.11
N GLY A 65 -8.79 -0.49 15.49
CA GLY A 65 -10.15 -1.05 15.51
C GLY A 65 -11.15 -0.27 14.66
N ALA A 66 -10.68 0.38 13.58
CA ALA A 66 -11.51 1.17 12.69
C ALA A 66 -12.54 0.33 11.92
N GLU A 67 -13.81 0.75 11.97
CA GLU A 67 -14.91 0.12 11.23
C GLU A 67 -15.55 1.10 10.25
N SER A 68 -15.72 2.37 10.64
CA SER A 68 -16.35 3.38 9.79
C SER A 68 -15.35 3.97 8.79
N PRO A 69 -15.81 4.48 7.62
CA PRO A 69 -14.92 5.14 6.65
C PRO A 69 -14.10 6.28 7.24
N ARG A 70 -14.64 7.00 8.24
CA ARG A 70 -13.95 8.09 8.93
C ARG A 70 -12.83 7.58 9.82
N GLU A 71 -13.08 6.50 10.57
CA GLU A 71 -12.03 5.86 11.38
C GLU A 71 -10.93 5.27 10.50
N ILE A 72 -11.28 4.65 9.37
CA ILE A 72 -10.31 4.11 8.41
C ILE A 72 -9.46 5.26 7.83
N ALA A 73 -10.06 6.40 7.50
CA ALA A 73 -9.31 7.55 7.03
C ALA A 73 -8.30 8.05 8.08
N VAL A 74 -8.72 8.14 9.35
CA VAL A 74 -7.84 8.55 10.47
C VAL A 74 -6.71 7.54 10.66
N SER A 75 -6.98 6.23 10.59
CA SER A 75 -5.95 5.20 10.76
C SER A 75 -4.88 5.27 9.66
N ILE A 76 -5.28 5.55 8.42
CA ILE A 76 -4.38 5.70 7.27
C ILE A 76 -3.53 6.97 7.42
N LEU A 77 -4.15 8.11 7.77
CA LEU A 77 -3.41 9.37 7.96
C LEU A 77 -2.38 9.25 9.09
N ALA A 78 -2.73 8.57 10.18
CA ALA A 78 -1.82 8.33 11.29
C ALA A 78 -0.62 7.46 10.86
N GLU A 79 -0.84 6.42 10.04
CA GLU A 79 0.25 5.60 9.50
C GLU A 79 1.17 6.41 8.58
N ILE A 80 0.62 7.25 7.70
CA ILE A 80 1.41 8.13 6.83
C ILE A 80 2.32 9.05 7.65
N VAL A 81 1.76 9.72 8.67
CA VAL A 81 2.54 10.62 9.54
C VAL A 81 3.63 9.84 10.29
N GLN A 82 3.33 8.63 10.77
CA GLN A 82 4.31 7.77 11.42
C GLN A 82 5.49 7.44 10.50
N CYS A 83 5.23 7.03 9.26
CA CYS A 83 6.27 6.74 8.26
C CYS A 83 7.15 7.97 7.97
N MET A 84 6.53 9.13 7.75
CA MET A 84 7.26 10.38 7.50
C MET A 84 8.15 10.78 8.68
N LYS A 85 7.70 10.55 9.92
CA LYS A 85 8.49 10.86 11.12
C LYS A 85 9.58 9.85 11.44
N SER A 86 9.43 8.59 11.03
CA SER A 86 10.49 7.59 11.19
C SER A 86 11.67 7.81 10.25
N GLU A 87 11.46 8.48 9.10
CA GLU A 87 12.53 8.83 8.17
C GLU A 87 13.35 10.05 8.61
N GLU A 88 12.82 10.87 9.53
CA GLU A 88 13.51 12.06 10.09
C GLU A 88 14.42 11.73 11.30
N ARG A 89 14.42 10.49 11.79
CA ARG A 89 15.21 10.03 12.94
C ARG A 89 16.33 9.09 12.52
#